data_AF-A0A3Q1C157-F1
#
_entry.id   AF-A0A3Q1C157-F1
#
_cell.length_a   1.000
_cell.length_b   1.000
_cell.length_c   1.000
_cell.angle_alpha   90.00
_cell.angle_beta   90.00
_cell.angle_gamma   90.00
#
_symmetry.space_group_name_H-M   'P 1'
#
loop_
_entity.id
_entity.type
_entity.pdbx_description
1 polymer ?
#
loop_
_entity_poly.entity_id
_entity_poly.type
_entity_poly.pdbx_seq_one_letter_code
_entity_poly.pdbx_strand_id
1 'polypeptide(L)'
;MWTLNRDKKIRFIGKDQDGRLMITEFNYNNETYRVIHVHCPNIGGERKTFVRELNKWCVNTTNCFIIGDFNMCLSKLDRTNENKYKKDSSRTELINLMEQNNLIDKRRSLNPNNKQFSRQQKSKEFLSKHSGGN
;
A
#
# COMPACT_ATOMS: atom_id res chain seq x y z
N MET A 1 -26.37 -4.72 -28.82
CA MET A 1 -25.06 -4.44 -29.45
C MET A 1 -24.32 -3.49 -28.51
N TRP A 2 -23.44 -4.00 -27.64
CA TRP A 2 -22.70 -3.14 -26.69
C TRP A 2 -21.43 -2.66 -27.37
N THR A 3 -21.38 -1.39 -27.74
CA THR A 3 -20.17 -0.77 -28.27
C THR A 3 -19.17 -0.67 -27.14
N LEU A 4 -18.14 -1.52 -27.17
CA LEU A 4 -16.98 -1.43 -26.28
C LEU A 4 -16.29 -0.10 -26.59
N ASN A 5 -16.54 0.92 -25.76
CA ASN A 5 -15.95 2.25 -25.95
C ASN A 5 -14.42 2.12 -25.75
N ARG A 6 -13.66 2.18 -26.86
CA ARG A 6 -12.22 1.83 -26.92
C ARG A 6 -11.28 2.91 -26.39
N ASP A 7 -11.80 4.02 -25.86
CA ASP A 7 -10.98 5.15 -25.42
C ASP A 7 -10.80 5.23 -23.89
N LYS A 8 -10.67 4.10 -23.20
CA LYS A 8 -10.19 4.09 -21.79
C LYS A 8 -8.69 4.33 -21.76
N LYS A 9 -8.28 5.57 -22.05
CA LYS A 9 -6.88 6.00 -22.00
C LYS A 9 -6.47 6.15 -20.53
N ILE A 10 -5.54 5.33 -20.08
CA ILE A 10 -4.84 5.55 -18.81
C ILE A 10 -3.97 6.79 -18.97
N ARG A 11 -4.05 7.71 -18.00
CA ARG A 11 -3.26 8.93 -17.93
C ARG A 11 -2.19 8.77 -16.85
N PHE A 12 -0.94 8.97 -17.22
CA PHE A 12 0.15 9.12 -16.26
C PHE A 12 0.10 10.51 -15.64
N ILE A 13 0.13 10.60 -14.31
CA ILE A 13 0.06 11.86 -13.56
C ILE A 13 1.44 12.26 -13.04
N GLY A 14 2.20 11.29 -12.56
CA GLY A 14 3.53 11.57 -12.02
C GLY A 14 4.18 10.36 -11.37
N LYS A 15 5.43 10.56 -10.98
CA LYS A 15 6.25 9.61 -10.23
C LYS A 15 7.22 10.37 -9.33
N ASP A 16 7.79 9.67 -8.35
CA ASP A 16 8.95 10.17 -7.64
C ASP A 16 10.26 9.87 -8.40
N GLN A 17 11.38 10.33 -7.84
CA GLN A 17 12.72 10.12 -8.42
C GLN A 17 13.27 8.72 -8.10
N ASP A 18 12.87 8.14 -6.96
CA ASP A 18 13.40 6.87 -6.46
C ASP A 18 12.66 5.64 -7.01
N GLY A 19 11.61 5.84 -7.81
CA GLY A 19 10.78 4.76 -8.35
C GLY A 19 9.89 4.09 -7.30
N ARG A 20 9.62 4.75 -6.17
CA ARG A 20 8.76 4.25 -5.10
C ARG A 20 7.32 4.72 -5.22
N LEU A 21 7.04 5.71 -6.07
CA LEU A 21 5.72 6.27 -6.27
C LEU A 21 5.41 6.39 -7.76
N MET A 22 4.24 5.91 -8.16
CA MET A 22 3.69 6.18 -9.49
C MET A 22 2.20 6.44 -9.38
N ILE A 23 1.72 7.48 -10.07
CA ILE A 23 0.32 7.90 -10.04
C ILE A 23 -0.24 7.83 -11.45
N THR A 24 -1.35 7.13 -11.57
CA THR A 24 -2.09 7.02 -12.82
C THR A 24 -3.56 7.30 -12.58
N GLU A 25 -4.24 7.71 -13.64
CA GLU A 25 -5.69 7.87 -13.64
C GLU A 25 -6.31 7.17 -14.83
N PHE A 26 -7.53 6.68 -14.66
CA PHE A 26 -8.32 6.15 -15.76
C PHE A 26 -9.79 6.52 -15.57
N ASN A 27 -10.51 6.61 -16.68
CA ASN A 27 -11.95 6.85 -16.67
C ASN A 27 -12.72 5.53 -16.80
N TYR A 28 -13.70 5.34 -15.93
CA TYR A 28 -14.60 4.20 -15.94
C TYR A 28 -16.00 4.65 -15.51
N ASN A 29 -17.04 4.26 -16.26
CA ASN A 29 -18.43 4.65 -15.98
C ASN A 29 -18.62 6.16 -15.73
N ASN A 30 -17.98 6.99 -16.56
CA ASN A 30 -17.99 8.47 -16.47
C ASN A 30 -17.39 9.05 -15.17
N GLU A 31 -16.65 8.25 -14.41
CA GLU A 31 -15.89 8.70 -13.24
C GLU A 31 -14.39 8.53 -13.47
N THR A 32 -13.61 9.45 -12.89
CA THR A 32 -12.15 9.35 -12.87
C THR A 32 -11.69 8.60 -11.62
N TYR A 33 -10.88 7.57 -11.83
CA TYR A 33 -10.25 6.78 -10.78
C TYR A 33 -8.75 7.07 -10.74
N ARG A 34 -8.22 7.37 -9.56
CA ARG A 34 -6.78 7.54 -9.32
C ARG A 34 -6.21 6.29 -8.68
N VAL A 35 -5.09 5.81 -9.21
CA VAL A 35 -4.31 4.72 -8.64
C VAL A 35 -2.93 5.24 -8.27
N ILE A 36 -2.61 5.15 -6.99
CA ILE A 36 -1.34 5.51 -6.39
C ILE A 36 -0.60 4.22 -6.07
N HIS A 37 0.41 3.89 -6.87
CA HIS A 37 1.29 2.76 -6.66
C HIS A 37 2.41 3.16 -5.72
N VAL A 38 2.60 2.42 -4.63
CA VAL A 38 3.60 2.71 -3.60
C VAL A 38 4.56 1.54 -3.36
N HIS A 39 5.82 1.86 -3.13
CA HIS A 39 6.82 1.00 -2.51
C HIS A 39 7.51 1.74 -1.37
N CYS A 40 6.86 1.74 -0.21
CA CYS A 40 7.28 2.46 0.97
C CYS A 40 8.69 2.05 1.44
N PRO A 41 9.49 2.98 1.98
CA PRO A 41 10.78 2.66 2.58
C PRO A 41 10.72 1.62 3.71
N ASN A 42 11.81 0.85 3.86
CA ASN A 42 11.97 -0.10 4.95
C ASN A 42 12.29 0.59 6.29
N ILE A 43 12.94 1.75 6.24
CA ILE A 43 13.33 2.53 7.41
C ILE A 43 12.12 3.31 7.91
N GLY A 44 11.79 3.17 9.20
CA GLY A 44 10.55 3.72 9.77
C GLY A 44 10.43 5.24 9.68
N GLY A 45 11.54 5.98 9.83
CA GLY A 45 11.55 7.44 9.68
C GLY A 45 11.23 7.89 8.24
N GLU A 46 11.93 7.33 7.27
CA GLU A 46 11.69 7.58 5.84
C GLU A 46 10.28 7.17 5.43
N ARG A 47 9.82 6.00 5.89
CA ARG A 47 8.47 5.51 5.64
C ARG A 47 7.40 6.45 6.20
N LYS A 48 7.63 7.00 7.39
CA LYS A 48 6.73 7.99 8.01
C LYS A 48 6.60 9.23 7.12
N THR A 49 7.73 9.79 6.68
CA THR A 49 7.74 10.96 5.78
C THR A 49 7.05 10.65 4.46
N PHE A 50 7.38 9.51 3.85
CA PHE A 50 6.79 9.05 2.59
C PHE A 50 5.26 8.97 2.67
N VAL A 51 4.71 8.34 3.72
CA VAL A 51 3.24 8.22 3.90
C VAL A 51 2.58 9.59 4.05
N ARG A 52 3.21 10.52 4.77
CA ARG A 52 2.67 11.88 4.92
C ARG A 52 2.60 12.62 3.59
N GLU A 53 3.62 12.44 2.75
CA GLU A 53 3.67 13.06 1.42
C GLU A 53 2.63 12.49 0.44
N LEU A 54 2.05 11.31 0.70
CA LEU A 54 0.96 10.76 -0.11
C LEU A 54 -0.31 11.62 -0.04
N ASN A 55 -0.52 12.38 1.03
CA ASN A 55 -1.77 13.11 1.25
C ASN A 55 -2.10 14.07 0.10
N LYS A 56 -1.08 14.76 -0.45
CA LYS A 56 -1.26 15.70 -1.58
C LYS A 56 -1.86 15.04 -2.84
N TRP A 57 -1.77 13.71 -2.95
CA TRP A 57 -2.31 12.94 -4.06
C TRP A 57 -3.67 12.30 -3.76
N CYS A 58 -4.07 12.25 -2.49
CA CYS A 58 -5.33 11.66 -2.04
C CYS A 58 -6.45 12.69 -1.97
N VAL A 59 -6.12 13.97 -1.74
CA VAL A 59 -7.10 15.05 -1.64
C VAL A 59 -7.91 15.23 -2.94
N ASN A 60 -9.14 15.73 -2.78
CA ASN A 60 -10.06 16.10 -3.87
C ASN A 60 -10.32 14.98 -4.90
N THR A 61 -10.20 13.72 -4.48
CA THR A 61 -10.41 12.55 -5.35
C THR A 61 -11.44 11.65 -4.71
N THR A 62 -12.57 11.43 -5.36
CA THR A 62 -13.64 10.55 -4.87
C THR A 62 -13.29 9.07 -5.00
N ASN A 63 -12.61 8.70 -6.08
CA ASN A 63 -12.25 7.33 -6.41
C ASN A 63 -10.73 7.14 -6.38
N CYS A 64 -10.17 6.93 -5.19
CA CYS A 64 -8.73 6.77 -4.99
C CYS A 64 -8.36 5.37 -4.48
N PHE A 65 -7.44 4.71 -5.17
CA PHE A 65 -6.82 3.46 -4.75
C PHE A 65 -5.35 3.69 -4.42
N ILE A 66 -4.93 3.33 -3.22
CA ILE A 66 -3.51 3.28 -2.86
C ILE A 66 -3.13 1.80 -2.76
N ILE A 67 -2.20 1.37 -3.60
CA ILE A 67 -1.83 -0.04 -3.74
C ILE A 67 -0.32 -0.21 -3.78
N GLY A 68 0.16 -1.36 -3.36
CA GLY A 68 1.57 -1.72 -3.40
C GLY A 68 2.08 -2.18 -2.05
N ASP A 69 3.38 -2.03 -1.84
CA ASP A 69 4.05 -2.49 -0.62
C ASP A 69 4.26 -1.33 0.34
N PHE A 70 3.51 -1.35 1.44
CA PHE A 70 3.62 -0.34 2.48
C PHE A 70 4.77 -0.61 3.45
N ASN A 71 5.42 -1.79 3.40
CA ASN A 71 6.46 -2.21 4.34
C ASN A 71 6.06 -2.05 5.82
N MET A 72 4.77 -2.20 6.12
CA MET A 72 4.22 -2.15 7.47
C MET A 72 2.96 -3.01 7.60
N CYS A 73 2.69 -3.47 8.83
CA CYS A 73 1.42 -4.11 9.20
C CYS A 73 0.48 -3.06 9.81
N LEU A 74 -0.74 -2.93 9.31
CA LEU A 74 -1.73 -1.95 9.80
C LEU A 74 -2.34 -2.37 11.14
N SER A 75 -2.61 -3.66 11.32
CA SER A 75 -3.21 -4.23 12.53
C SER A 75 -2.41 -5.40 13.12
N LYS A 76 -2.81 -5.86 14.30
CA LYS A 76 -2.25 -7.07 14.93
C LYS A 76 -2.58 -8.36 14.16
N LEU A 77 -3.63 -8.36 13.34
CA LEU A 77 -4.04 -9.52 12.54
C LEU A 77 -3.20 -9.69 11.27
N ASP A 78 -2.46 -8.67 10.87
CA ASP A 78 -1.62 -8.67 9.65
C ASP A 78 -0.21 -9.24 9.89
N ARG A 79 -0.01 -9.94 11.02
CA ARG A 79 1.27 -10.53 11.40
C ARG A 79 1.07 -11.80 12.24
N THR A 80 2.11 -12.61 12.32
CA THR A 80 2.15 -13.79 13.20
C THR A 80 2.30 -13.37 14.66
N ASN A 81 1.82 -14.22 15.58
CA ASN A 81 1.85 -13.95 17.03
C ASN A 81 3.28 -13.80 17.58
N GLU A 82 4.26 -14.46 16.94
CA GLU A 82 5.68 -14.49 17.33
C GLU A 82 6.42 -13.18 17.05
N ASN A 83 5.91 -12.34 16.14
CA ASN A 83 6.49 -11.03 15.92
C ASN A 83 6.10 -10.09 17.07
N LYS A 84 7.03 -9.31 17.62
CA LYS A 84 6.69 -8.23 18.56
C LYS A 84 5.97 -7.09 17.82
N TYR A 85 4.81 -6.64 18.31
CA TYR A 85 4.12 -5.49 17.73
C TYR A 85 4.90 -4.25 18.11
N LYS A 86 5.91 -3.90 17.31
CA LYS A 86 6.69 -2.70 17.57
C LYS A 86 5.83 -1.48 17.28
N LYS A 87 6.00 -0.46 18.12
CA LYS A 87 5.46 0.87 17.85
C LYS A 87 6.09 1.34 16.53
N ASP A 88 5.25 1.59 15.54
CA ASP A 88 5.65 2.07 14.24
C ASP A 88 4.89 3.37 14.00
N SER A 89 5.62 4.49 13.99
CA SER A 89 5.01 5.80 13.78
C SER A 89 4.49 5.99 12.37
N SER A 90 4.99 5.26 11.37
CA SER A 90 4.45 5.36 10.00
C SER A 90 3.04 4.80 9.93
N ARG A 91 2.70 3.83 10.79
CA ARG A 91 1.33 3.30 10.90
C ARG A 91 0.35 4.38 11.34
N THR A 92 0.74 5.22 12.30
CA THR A 92 -0.08 6.33 12.75
C THR A 92 -0.32 7.33 11.62
N GLU A 93 0.71 7.67 10.84
CA GLU A 93 0.52 8.54 9.67
C GLU A 93 -0.39 7.90 8.61
N LEU A 94 -0.32 6.58 8.41
CA LEU A 94 -1.20 5.88 7.47
C LEU A 94 -2.65 5.91 7.94
N ILE A 95 -2.90 5.70 9.25
CA ILE A 95 -4.25 5.82 9.83
C ILE A 95 -4.77 7.25 9.66
N ASN A 96 -3.96 8.26 9.97
CA ASN A 96 -4.35 9.66 9.78
C ASN A 96 -4.66 9.98 8.31
N LEU A 97 -3.84 9.50 7.37
CA LEU A 97 -4.09 9.64 5.93
C LEU A 97 -5.42 9.01 5.54
N MET A 98 -5.72 7.82 6.07
CA MET A 98 -6.98 7.12 5.82
C MET A 98 -8.18 7.89 6.36
N GLU A 99 -8.12 8.36 7.61
CA GLU A 99 -9.19 9.13 8.25
C GLU A 99 -9.44 10.45 7.52
N GLN A 100 -8.39 11.19 7.18
CA GLN A 100 -8.50 12.50 6.49
C GLN A 100 -9.12 12.40 5.09
N ASN A 101 -8.95 11.27 4.41
CA ASN A 101 -9.39 11.09 3.02
C ASN A 101 -10.51 10.04 2.89
N ASN A 102 -11.13 9.63 4.00
CA ASN A 102 -12.16 8.58 4.04
C ASN A 102 -11.75 7.27 3.34
N LEU A 103 -10.47 6.90 3.43
CA LEU A 103 -9.94 5.66 2.86
C LEU A 103 -10.17 4.49 3.82
N ILE A 104 -10.36 3.31 3.25
CA ILE A 104 -10.53 2.07 4.00
C ILE A 104 -9.52 1.03 3.56
N ASP A 105 -9.09 0.17 4.48
CA ASP A 105 -8.42 -1.08 4.12
C ASP A 105 -9.47 -2.04 3.55
N LYS A 106 -9.49 -2.16 2.21
CA LYS A 106 -10.47 -3.01 1.51
C LYS A 106 -10.31 -4.49 1.88
N ARG A 107 -9.08 -4.99 2.07
CA ARG A 107 -8.82 -6.41 2.39
C ARG A 107 -9.37 -6.75 3.77
N ARG A 108 -9.15 -5.87 4.76
CA ARG A 108 -9.66 -6.03 6.13
C ARG A 108 -11.16 -5.82 6.20
N SER A 109 -11.71 -4.81 5.50
CA SER A 109 -13.15 -4.56 5.43
C SER A 109 -13.93 -5.78 4.90
N LEU A 110 -13.44 -6.43 3.85
CA LEU A 110 -14.07 -7.65 3.31
C LEU A 110 -13.84 -8.89 4.18
N ASN A 111 -12.85 -8.90 5.06
CA ASN A 111 -12.46 -10.09 5.82
C ASN A 111 -11.97 -9.72 7.24
N PRO A 112 -12.86 -9.25 8.13
CA PRO A 112 -12.46 -8.59 9.38
C PRO A 112 -11.56 -9.44 10.28
N ASN A 113 -11.80 -10.75 10.34
CA ASN A 113 -11.13 -11.67 11.27
C ASN A 113 -10.10 -12.59 10.60
N ASN A 114 -9.94 -12.51 9.28
CA ASN A 114 -9.05 -13.39 8.55
C ASN A 114 -7.58 -13.01 8.82
N LYS A 115 -6.74 -14.01 9.11
CA LYS A 115 -5.28 -13.87 9.17
C LYS A 115 -4.69 -14.39 7.86
N GLN A 116 -4.22 -13.48 7.02
CA GLN A 116 -3.48 -13.77 5.81
C GLN A 116 -2.28 -12.83 5.73
N PHE A 117 -1.18 -13.31 5.15
CA PHE A 117 0.08 -12.56 5.06
C PHE A 117 0.53 -12.46 3.61
N SER A 118 1.12 -11.32 3.24
CA SER A 118 1.69 -11.08 1.91
C SER A 118 3.21 -11.30 1.83
N ARG A 119 3.88 -11.48 2.98
CA ARG A 119 5.34 -11.64 3.07
C ARG A 119 5.70 -12.67 4.14
N GLN A 120 6.71 -13.49 3.85
CA GLN A 120 7.36 -14.37 4.81
C GLN A 120 8.82 -13.95 4.98
N GLN A 121 9.32 -13.94 6.22
CA GLN A 121 10.72 -13.67 6.52
C GLN A 121 11.38 -14.95 7.02
N LYS A 122 12.40 -15.43 6.29
CA LYS A 122 13.25 -16.52 6.77
C LYS A 122 14.17 -15.99 7.87
N SER A 123 14.28 -16.71 8.99
CA SER A 123 15.23 -16.36 10.05
C SER A 123 16.67 -16.57 9.55
N LYS A 124 17.64 -15.84 10.14
CA LYS A 124 19.06 -16.06 9.84
C LYS A 124 19.49 -17.50 10.11
N GLU A 125 18.92 -18.11 11.15
CA GLU A 125 19.17 -19.51 11.52
C GLU A 125 18.61 -20.50 10.49
N PHE A 126 17.44 -20.20 9.91
CA PHE A 126 16.90 -21.00 8.80
C PHE A 126 17.80 -20.92 7.57
N LEU A 127 18.31 -19.72 7.26
CA LEU A 127 19.22 -19.51 6.13
C LEU A 127 20.55 -20.22 6.36
N SER A 128 21.15 -20.12 7.56
CA SER A 128 22.44 -20.75 7.87
C SER A 128 22.40 -22.28 7.83
N LYS A 129 21.28 -22.91 8.21
CA LYS A 129 21.10 -24.37 8.16
C LYS A 129 20.94 -24.92 6.73
N HIS A 130 20.59 -24.06 5.76
CA HIS A 130 20.28 -24.48 4.39
C HIS A 130 21.19 -23.84 3.33
N SER A 131 22.19 -23.06 3.74
CA SER A 131 23.25 -22.52 2.88
C SER A 131 24.50 -23.40 2.83
N GLY A 132 24.52 -24.54 3.53
CA GLY A 132 25.64 -25.49 3.57
C GLY A 132 25.62 -26.56 2.48
N GLY A 133 25.20 -26.21 1.26
CA GLY A 133 25.20 -27.12 0.12
C GLY A 133 25.86 -26.48 -1.10
N ASN A 134 27.15 -26.72 -1.25
CA ASN A 134 27.90 -26.74 -2.51
C ASN A 134 28.95 -27.86 -2.40
#